data_AF-A0A542YSF2-F1
#
_entry.id   AF-A0A542YSF2-F1
#
_cell.length_a   1.000
_cell.length_b   1.000
_cell.length_c   1.000
_cell.angle_alpha   90.00
_cell.angle_beta   90.00
_cell.angle_gamma   90.00
#
_symmetry.space_group_name_H-M   'P 1'
#
loop_
_entity.id
_entity.type
_entity.pdbx_description
1 polymer ?
#
loop_
_entity_poly.entity_id
_entity_poly.type
_entity_poly.pdbx_seq_one_letter_code
_entity_poly.pdbx_strand_id
1 'polypeptide(L)'
;MSRHVLVLSGPNLAALGSREPEIYGTLTLADIHDQVSAAAADLGLTVDCRQTDDEAELVGWLHEAARASWDVVLNPAAFTHYSYAVGDACAHLVGCGSRLVEVHLSNPAARESFRHTSVVGRSATGTVAGFGAGSYLLALRALAGPSAAANRDDRG
;
A
#
# COMPACT_ATOMS: atom_id res chain seq x y z
N MET A 1 -10.23 17.18 11.03
CA MET A 1 -8.88 17.20 10.43
C MET A 1 -8.83 16.15 9.33
N SER A 2 -8.17 16.45 8.21
CA SER A 2 -7.94 15.47 7.13
C SER A 2 -7.10 14.30 7.66
N ARG A 3 -7.44 13.07 7.27
CA ARG A 3 -6.65 11.88 7.63
C ARG A 3 -5.49 11.74 6.65
N HIS A 4 -4.28 11.56 7.18
CA HIS A 4 -3.06 11.41 6.39
C HIS A 4 -2.85 9.94 5.99
N VAL A 5 -2.53 9.72 4.72
CA VAL A 5 -2.24 8.41 4.15
C VAL A 5 -0.89 8.46 3.45
N LEU A 6 0.03 7.59 3.86
CA LEU A 6 1.31 7.41 3.19
C LEU A 6 1.17 6.28 2.17
N VAL A 7 1.43 6.58 0.90
CA VAL A 7 1.35 5.63 -0.21
C VAL A 7 2.77 5.23 -0.60
N LEU A 8 3.12 3.99 -0.27
CA LEU A 8 4.48 3.47 -0.39
C LEU A 8 4.55 2.44 -1.50
N SER A 9 5.52 2.62 -2.40
CA SER A 9 5.81 1.68 -3.49
C SER A 9 7.22 1.11 -3.31
N GLY A 10 7.32 -0.21 -3.27
CA GLY A 10 8.57 -0.94 -3.11
C GLY A 10 9.36 -1.07 -4.43
N PRO A 11 10.23 -2.09 -4.51
CA PRO A 11 11.30 -2.12 -5.49
C PRO A 11 10.81 -2.33 -6.91
N ASN A 12 11.51 -1.72 -7.87
CA ASN A 12 11.29 -1.74 -9.31
C ASN A 12 10.02 -1.03 -9.80
N LEU A 13 9.16 -0.50 -8.91
CA LEU A 13 7.93 0.17 -9.35
C LEU A 13 8.19 1.52 -10.03
N ALA A 14 9.32 2.18 -9.76
CA ALA A 14 9.73 3.37 -10.53
C ALA A 14 10.00 3.06 -12.01
N ALA A 15 10.28 1.79 -12.36
CA ALA A 15 10.49 1.36 -13.74
C ALA A 15 9.20 1.00 -14.49
N LEU A 16 8.01 1.23 -13.89
CA LEU A 16 6.74 1.05 -14.60
C LEU A 16 6.66 1.95 -15.84
N GLY A 17 6.14 1.40 -16.94
CA GLY A 17 5.97 2.12 -18.21
C GLY A 17 7.26 2.31 -19.03
N SER A 18 8.45 1.99 -18.50
CA SER A 18 9.72 2.13 -19.24
C SER A 18 10.16 0.85 -19.96
N ARG A 19 9.65 -0.31 -19.54
CA ARG A 19 10.02 -1.62 -20.08
C ARG A 19 9.01 -2.07 -21.12
N GLU A 20 9.44 -2.15 -22.38
CA GLU A 20 8.67 -2.67 -23.54
C GLU A 20 7.19 -2.23 -23.49
N PRO A 21 6.89 -0.93 -23.69
CA PRO A 21 5.57 -0.35 -23.43
C PRO A 21 4.43 -1.01 -24.23
N GLU A 22 4.76 -1.55 -25.40
CA GLU A 22 3.82 -2.30 -26.25
C GLU A 22 3.35 -3.62 -25.61
N ILE A 23 4.11 -4.17 -24.66
CA ILE A 23 3.86 -5.45 -23.98
C ILE A 23 3.32 -5.21 -22.57
N TYR A 24 3.86 -4.24 -21.83
CA TYR A 24 3.55 -4.04 -20.41
C TYR A 24 2.64 -2.83 -20.13
N GLY A 25 2.28 -2.08 -21.17
CA GLY A 25 1.51 -0.85 -21.07
C GLY A 25 2.38 0.38 -20.80
N THR A 26 1.79 1.55 -21.00
CA THR A 26 2.47 2.85 -20.85
C THR A 26 2.26 3.49 -19.48
N LEU A 27 1.53 2.83 -18.58
CA LEU A 27 1.19 3.38 -17.27
C LEU A 27 2.45 3.48 -16.41
N THR A 28 2.80 4.69 -16.00
CA THR A 28 3.94 4.96 -15.12
C THR A 28 3.51 5.01 -13.65
N LEU A 29 4.48 4.95 -12.73
CA LEU A 29 4.19 5.17 -11.31
C LEU A 29 3.74 6.62 -11.03
N ALA A 30 4.24 7.59 -11.79
CA ALA A 30 3.81 8.98 -11.69
C ALA A 30 2.31 9.11 -12.03
N ASP A 31 1.85 8.47 -13.10
CA ASP A 31 0.42 8.47 -13.47
C ASP A 31 -0.46 7.85 -12.36
N ILE A 32 0.05 6.83 -11.65
CA ILE A 32 -0.64 6.23 -10.51
C ILE A 32 -0.70 7.22 -9.34
N HIS A 33 0.41 7.90 -9.03
CA HIS A 33 0.47 8.90 -7.97
C HIS A 33 -0.47 10.09 -8.25
N ASP A 34 -0.60 10.52 -9.50
CA ASP A 34 -1.55 11.57 -9.90
C ASP A 34 -3.00 11.12 -9.69
N GLN A 35 -3.35 9.89 -10.09
CA GLN A 35 -4.68 9.31 -9.85
C GLN A 35 -4.98 9.16 -8.35
N VAL A 36 -3.99 8.73 -7.56
CA VAL A 36 -4.08 8.62 -6.10
C VAL A 36 -4.33 9.99 -5.47
N SER A 37 -3.62 11.02 -5.91
CA SER A 37 -3.74 12.38 -5.37
C SER A 37 -5.11 12.98 -5.69
N ALA A 38 -5.60 12.81 -6.91
CA ALA A 38 -6.95 13.23 -7.30
C ALA A 38 -8.03 12.52 -6.47
N ALA A 39 -7.96 11.19 -6.38
CA ALA A 39 -8.93 10.41 -5.61
C ALA A 39 -8.88 10.71 -4.10
N ALA A 40 -7.71 10.98 -3.54
CA ALA A 40 -7.55 11.35 -2.15
C ALA A 40 -8.24 12.70 -1.84
N ALA A 41 -8.12 13.68 -2.73
CA ALA A 41 -8.80 14.96 -2.60
C ALA A 41 -10.33 14.78 -2.56
N ASP A 42 -10.88 13.95 -3.45
CA ASP A 42 -12.31 13.63 -3.48
C ASP A 42 -12.79 12.91 -2.20
N LEU A 43 -11.90 12.16 -1.55
CA LEU A 43 -12.16 11.40 -0.32
C LEU A 43 -11.87 12.19 0.96
N GLY A 44 -11.40 13.44 0.87
CA GLY A 44 -11.01 14.25 2.02
C GLY A 44 -9.78 13.72 2.77
N LEU A 45 -8.88 13.06 2.05
CA LEU A 45 -7.61 12.52 2.55
C LEU A 45 -6.44 13.39 2.10
N THR A 46 -5.40 13.46 2.91
CA THR A 46 -4.10 14.01 2.50
C THR A 46 -3.17 12.84 2.20
N VAL A 47 -2.60 12.79 0.99
CA VAL A 47 -1.67 11.73 0.59
C VAL A 47 -0.25 12.23 0.40
N ASP A 48 0.70 11.36 0.74
CA ASP A 48 2.12 11.49 0.39
C ASP A 48 2.54 10.20 -0.32
N CYS A 49 3.03 10.31 -1.55
CA CYS A 49 3.39 9.15 -2.38
C CYS A 49 4.91 9.04 -2.51
N ARG A 50 5.47 7.89 -2.10
CA ARG A 50 6.92 7.63 -2.10
C ARG A 50 7.23 6.27 -2.73
N GLN A 51 8.41 6.16 -3.30
CA GLN A 51 8.93 4.90 -3.85
C GLN A 51 10.39 4.73 -3.45
N THR A 52 10.77 3.49 -3.12
CA THR A 52 12.17 3.13 -2.93
C THR A 52 12.45 1.69 -3.36
N ASP A 53 13.68 1.46 -3.79
CA ASP A 53 14.24 0.13 -4.01
C ASP A 53 14.99 -0.39 -2.77
N ASP A 54 15.18 0.44 -1.74
CA ASP A 54 15.92 0.15 -0.52
C ASP A 54 15.00 -0.33 0.62
N GLU A 55 15.32 -1.49 1.17
CA GLU A 55 14.54 -2.11 2.26
C GLU A 55 14.57 -1.27 3.54
N ALA A 56 15.73 -0.71 3.90
CA ALA A 56 15.90 0.07 5.12
C ALA A 56 15.18 1.42 5.02
N GLU A 57 15.17 2.04 3.85
CA GLU A 57 14.40 3.26 3.60
C GLU A 57 12.89 3.01 3.74
N LEU A 58 12.38 1.92 3.15
CA LEU A 58 10.97 1.54 3.27
C LEU A 58 10.58 1.29 4.74
N VAL A 59 11.43 0.58 5.50
CA VAL A 59 11.25 0.38 6.95
C VAL A 59 11.24 1.72 7.69
N GLY A 60 12.13 2.65 7.33
CA GLY A 60 12.18 3.99 7.91
C GLY A 60 10.86 4.75 7.75
N TRP A 61 10.27 4.72 6.56
CA TRP A 61 8.97 5.35 6.27
C TRP A 61 7.80 4.68 7.00
N LEU A 62 7.82 3.36 7.17
CA LEU A 62 6.81 2.66 7.97
C LEU A 62 6.89 3.07 9.45
N HIS A 63 8.09 3.24 10.00
CA HIS A 63 8.26 3.76 11.36
C HIS A 63 7.84 5.24 11.48
N GLU A 64 8.07 6.05 10.44
CA GLU A 64 7.58 7.43 10.37
C GLU A 64 6.05 7.48 10.45
N ALA A 65 5.36 6.69 9.61
CA ALA A 65 3.91 6.58 9.63
C ALA A 65 3.40 6.13 11.01
N ALA A 66 4.05 5.15 11.64
CA ALA A 66 3.68 4.67 12.97
C ALA A 66 3.75 5.77 14.04
N ARG A 67 4.84 6.56 14.06
CA ARG A 67 4.99 7.69 15.00
C ARG A 67 3.95 8.79 14.75
N ALA A 68 3.60 9.01 13.51
CA ALA A 68 2.67 10.07 13.11
C ALA A 68 1.19 9.64 13.11
N SER A 69 0.90 8.36 13.41
CA SER A 69 -0.44 7.76 13.34
C SER A 69 -1.08 7.92 11.95
N TRP A 70 -0.29 7.73 10.90
CA TRP A 70 -0.75 7.78 9.51
C TRP A 70 -1.13 6.39 9.03
N ASP A 71 -2.23 6.30 8.28
CA ASP A 71 -2.56 5.07 7.58
C ASP A 71 -1.61 4.87 6.38
N VAL A 72 -1.47 3.63 5.93
CA VAL A 72 -0.55 3.29 4.84
C VAL A 72 -1.25 2.47 3.76
N VAL A 73 -1.01 2.85 2.51
CA VAL A 73 -1.20 1.98 1.34
C VAL A 73 0.18 1.52 0.91
N LEU A 74 0.44 0.21 0.92
CA LEU A 74 1.76 -0.33 0.60
C LEU A 74 1.66 -1.28 -0.59
N ASN A 75 2.37 -0.95 -1.68
CA ASN A 75 2.75 -1.93 -2.69
C ASN A 75 4.16 -2.43 -2.40
N PRO A 76 4.33 -3.54 -1.67
CA PRO A 76 5.65 -4.04 -1.30
C PRO A 76 6.43 -4.64 -2.49
N ALA A 77 5.80 -4.80 -3.66
CA ALA A 77 6.37 -5.50 -4.81
C ALA A 77 7.04 -6.83 -4.39
N ALA A 78 8.33 -7.02 -4.71
CA ALA A 78 9.06 -8.23 -4.37
C ALA A 78 9.27 -8.44 -2.87
N PHE A 79 9.35 -7.36 -2.07
CA PHE A 79 9.64 -7.45 -0.64
C PHE A 79 8.57 -8.23 0.12
N THR A 80 7.32 -8.28 -0.39
CA THR A 80 6.25 -9.05 0.27
C THR A 80 6.57 -10.53 0.40
N HIS A 81 7.45 -11.08 -0.43
CA HIS A 81 7.71 -12.51 -0.45
C HIS A 81 8.84 -12.94 0.49
N TYR A 82 9.68 -12.01 0.97
CA TYR A 82 10.89 -12.38 1.72
C TYR A 82 11.37 -11.36 2.77
N SER A 83 10.94 -10.10 2.72
CA SER A 83 11.43 -9.07 3.64
C SER A 83 10.69 -9.15 4.98
N TYR A 84 11.22 -9.96 5.88
CA TYR A 84 10.71 -10.01 7.26
C TYR A 84 10.92 -8.68 7.99
N ALA A 85 11.94 -7.90 7.65
CA ALA A 85 12.13 -6.56 8.23
C ALA A 85 10.97 -5.61 7.87
N VAL A 86 10.52 -5.60 6.60
CA VAL A 86 9.33 -4.84 6.19
C VAL A 86 8.07 -5.42 6.84
N GLY A 87 7.95 -6.75 6.92
CA GLY A 87 6.85 -7.42 7.61
C GLY A 87 6.71 -7.00 9.08
N ASP A 88 7.82 -7.00 9.83
CA ASP A 88 7.85 -6.61 11.24
C ASP A 88 7.56 -5.10 11.42
N ALA A 89 8.07 -4.25 10.53
CA ALA A 89 7.74 -2.82 10.52
C ALA A 89 6.24 -2.58 10.26
N CYS A 90 5.63 -3.37 9.37
CA CYS A 90 4.18 -3.35 9.14
C CYS A 90 3.39 -3.82 10.37
N ALA A 91 3.84 -4.89 11.04
CA ALA A 91 3.23 -5.36 12.28
C ALA A 91 3.29 -4.30 13.40
N HIS A 92 4.43 -3.61 13.51
CA HIS A 92 4.59 -2.50 14.46
C HIS A 92 3.64 -1.34 14.15
N LEU A 93 3.58 -0.89 12.89
CA LEU A 93 2.67 0.17 12.42
C LEU A 93 1.22 -0.13 12.81
N VAL A 94 0.75 -1.36 12.53
CA VAL A 94 -0.62 -1.78 12.83
C VAL A 94 -0.84 -1.92 14.34
N GLY A 95 0.16 -2.41 15.08
CA GLY A 95 0.14 -2.46 16.55
C GLY A 95 0.01 -1.08 17.21
N CYS A 96 0.50 -0.02 16.56
CA CYS A 96 0.32 1.38 16.98
C CYS A 96 -1.07 1.95 16.64
N GLY A 97 -1.96 1.18 16.01
CA GLY A 97 -3.34 1.57 15.71
C GLY A 97 -3.55 2.18 14.33
N SER A 98 -2.51 2.27 13.50
CA SER A 98 -2.64 2.71 12.10
C SER A 98 -3.19 1.57 11.23
N ARG A 99 -3.91 1.88 10.15
CA ARG A 99 -4.37 0.88 9.20
C ARG A 99 -3.39 0.75 8.05
N LEU A 100 -3.23 -0.47 7.56
CA LEU A 100 -2.35 -0.80 6.45
C LEU A 100 -3.13 -1.59 5.40
N VAL A 101 -3.16 -1.11 4.17
CA VAL A 101 -3.71 -1.87 3.03
C VAL A 101 -2.58 -2.27 2.10
N GLU A 102 -2.34 -3.57 1.96
CA GLU A 102 -1.40 -4.10 0.98
C GLU A 102 -2.03 -4.06 -0.42
N VAL A 103 -1.30 -3.58 -1.42
CA VAL A 103 -1.78 -3.50 -2.80
C VAL A 103 -0.83 -4.17 -3.78
N HIS A 104 -1.38 -4.82 -4.80
CA HIS A 104 -0.63 -5.37 -5.93
C HIS A 104 -1.29 -4.99 -7.24
N LEU A 105 -0.47 -4.59 -8.22
CA LEU A 105 -0.95 -4.27 -9.58
C LEU A 105 -1.51 -5.53 -10.26
N SER A 106 -0.73 -6.61 -10.25
CA SER A 106 -1.14 -7.94 -10.75
C SER A 106 -1.74 -8.79 -9.64
N ASN A 107 -2.41 -9.90 -9.98
CA ASN A 107 -2.85 -10.90 -9.02
C ASN A 107 -1.68 -11.86 -8.67
N PRO A 108 -1.11 -11.83 -7.45
CA PRO A 108 -0.01 -12.74 -7.08
C PRO A 108 -0.44 -14.22 -7.06
N ALA A 109 -1.72 -14.51 -6.80
CA ALA A 109 -2.24 -15.88 -6.74
C ALA A 109 -2.27 -16.57 -8.12
N ALA A 110 -2.28 -15.82 -9.21
CA ALA A 110 -2.19 -16.35 -10.57
C ALA A 110 -0.74 -16.67 -11.00
N ARG A 111 0.24 -16.44 -10.12
CA ARG A 111 1.67 -16.60 -10.39
C ARG A 111 2.27 -17.79 -9.64
N GLU A 112 3.60 -17.90 -9.67
CA GLU A 112 4.36 -18.99 -9.06
C GLU A 112 4.10 -19.10 -7.55
N SER A 113 4.19 -20.31 -6.99
CA SER A 113 3.83 -20.59 -5.59
C SER A 113 4.59 -19.78 -4.55
N PHE A 114 5.84 -19.41 -4.82
CA PHE A 114 6.62 -18.55 -3.91
C PHE A 114 6.01 -17.15 -3.76
N ARG A 115 5.12 -16.72 -4.67
CA ARG A 115 4.41 -15.44 -4.61
C ARG A 115 3.11 -15.48 -3.82
N HIS A 116 2.70 -16.66 -3.34
CA HIS A 116 1.45 -16.83 -2.59
C HIS A 116 1.61 -16.46 -1.11
N THR A 117 2.83 -16.52 -0.59
CA THR A 117 3.11 -16.09 0.77
C THR A 117 3.48 -14.62 0.78
N SER A 118 2.70 -13.83 1.52
CA SER A 118 2.96 -12.43 1.82
C SER A 118 3.36 -12.30 3.30
N VAL A 119 4.53 -11.72 3.57
CA VAL A 119 4.97 -11.36 4.93
C VAL A 119 4.28 -10.09 5.42
N VAL A 120 3.85 -9.22 4.51
CA VAL A 120 3.14 -7.95 4.79
C VAL A 120 1.66 -8.21 5.07
N GLY A 121 1.02 -9.04 4.25
CA GLY A 121 -0.41 -9.33 4.27
C GLY A 121 -0.88 -10.02 5.55
N ARG A 122 0.04 -10.61 6.33
CA ARG A 122 -0.25 -11.16 7.65
C ARG A 122 -0.67 -10.09 8.66
N SER A 123 -0.13 -8.88 8.52
CA SER A 123 -0.39 -7.76 9.42
C SER A 123 -1.32 -6.73 8.82
N ALA A 124 -1.46 -6.69 7.49
CA ALA A 124 -2.32 -5.74 6.80
C ALA A 124 -3.79 -5.85 7.25
N THR A 125 -4.45 -4.69 7.35
CA THR A 125 -5.90 -4.59 7.56
C THR A 125 -6.69 -5.23 6.42
N GLY A 126 -6.13 -5.21 5.21
CA GLY A 126 -6.65 -5.92 4.04
C GLY A 126 -5.67 -5.88 2.88
N THR A 127 -5.95 -6.68 1.86
CA THR A 127 -5.15 -6.76 0.64
C THR A 127 -6.03 -6.54 -0.60
N VAL A 128 -5.57 -5.72 -1.54
CA VAL A 128 -6.22 -5.51 -2.84
C VAL A 128 -5.23 -5.85 -3.96
N ALA A 129 -5.58 -6.80 -4.84
CA ALA A 129 -4.66 -7.28 -5.85
C ALA A 129 -5.34 -7.52 -7.20
N GLY A 130 -4.62 -7.27 -8.29
CA GLY A 130 -5.05 -7.65 -9.65
C GLY A 130 -5.89 -6.62 -10.40
N PHE A 131 -6.02 -5.41 -9.89
CA PHE A 131 -6.81 -4.34 -10.52
C PHE A 131 -5.94 -3.22 -11.11
N GLY A 132 -4.64 -3.46 -11.32
CA GLY A 132 -3.71 -2.43 -11.80
C GLY A 132 -3.67 -1.22 -10.87
N ALA A 133 -3.68 -0.01 -11.43
CA ALA A 133 -3.78 1.25 -10.67
C ALA A 133 -5.03 1.28 -9.77
N GLY A 134 -6.11 0.61 -10.17
CA GLY A 134 -7.35 0.52 -9.40
C GLY A 134 -7.15 -0.09 -8.02
N SER A 135 -6.12 -0.93 -7.82
CA SER A 135 -5.79 -1.48 -6.50
C SER A 135 -5.47 -0.37 -5.49
N TYR A 136 -4.75 0.68 -5.89
CA TYR A 136 -4.43 1.82 -5.04
C TYR A 136 -5.69 2.64 -4.71
N LEU A 137 -6.54 2.89 -5.71
CA LEU A 137 -7.76 3.68 -5.52
C LEU A 137 -8.77 2.99 -4.61
N LEU A 138 -8.89 1.66 -4.72
CA LEU A 138 -9.73 0.86 -3.82
C LEU A 138 -9.18 0.88 -2.38
N ALA A 139 -7.86 0.83 -2.21
CA ALA A 139 -7.23 0.94 -0.90
C ALA A 139 -7.49 2.30 -0.23
N LEU A 140 -7.40 3.41 -0.98
CA LEU A 140 -7.74 4.74 -0.47
C LEU A 140 -9.20 4.81 -0.01
N ARG A 141 -10.14 4.26 -0.79
CA ARG A 141 -11.56 4.22 -0.41
C ARG A 141 -11.79 3.42 0.87
N ALA A 142 -11.10 2.28 1.01
CA ALA A 142 -11.16 1.48 2.24
C ALA A 142 -10.65 2.29 3.47
N LEU A 143 -9.63 3.12 3.28
CA LEU A 143 -9.10 4.00 4.34
C LEU A 143 -9.97 5.25 4.56
N ALA A 144 -10.68 5.76 3.57
CA ALA A 144 -11.63 6.86 3.76
C ALA A 144 -12.83 6.44 4.62
N GLY A 145 -13.25 5.17 4.51
CA GLY A 145 -14.34 4.60 5.29
C GLY A 145 -14.11 4.57 6.82
N PRO A 146 -15.17 4.35 7.60
CA PRO A 146 -15.06 4.15 9.03
C PRO A 146 -14.16 2.96 9.34
N SER A 147 -13.38 3.06 10.43
CA SER A 147 -12.59 1.93 10.90
C SER A 147 -13.53 0.79 11.30
N ALA A 148 -13.23 -0.45 10.91
CA ALA A 148 -14.00 -1.62 11.30
C ALA A 148 -14.07 -1.81 12.83
N ALA A 149 -13.14 -1.21 13.60
CA ALA A 149 -13.19 -1.14 15.05
C ALA A 149 -14.35 -0.27 15.57
N ALA A 150 -14.68 0.84 14.89
CA ALA A 150 -15.79 1.72 15.27
C ALA A 150 -17.17 1.05 15.12
N ASN A 151 -17.28 0.05 14.24
CA ASN A 151 -18.51 -0.73 14.02
C ASN A 151 -18.76 -1.85 15.05
N ARG A 152 -17.86 -2.04 16.03
CA ARG A 152 -18.02 -3.03 17.10
C ARG A 152 -18.67 -2.44 18.37
N ASP A 153 -18.53 -1.13 18.59
CA ASP A 153 -19.08 -0.47 19.79
C ASP A 153 -20.57 -0.13 19.67
N ASP A 154 -21.14 -0.08 18.45
CA ASP A 154 -22.58 0.16 18.20
C ASP A 154 -23.45 -1.12 18.22
N ARG A 155 -22.91 -2.25 18.70
CA ARG A 155 -23.63 -3.52 18.87
C ARG A 155 -23.69 -4.00 20.33
N GLY A 156 -23.70 -3.04 21.27
CA GLY A 156 -23.95 -3.25 22.70
C GLY A 156 -25.30 -2.73 23.13
#